data_AF-A0A428ZGB5-F1
#
_entry.id   AF-A0A428ZGB5-F1
#
_cell.length_a   1.000
_cell.length_b   1.000
_cell.length_c   1.000
_cell.angle_alpha   90.00
_cell.angle_beta   90.00
_cell.angle_gamma   90.00
#
_symmetry.space_group_name_H-M   'P 1'
#
loop_
_entity.id
_entity.type
_entity.pdbx_description
1 polymer ?
#
loop_
_entity_poly.entity_id
_entity_poly.type
_entity_poly.pdbx_seq_one_letter_code
_entity_poly.pdbx_strand_id
1 'polypeptide(L)'
;MTTKALTPSCGSMCAGIQTELFASPAAVFDWGAHDFVVIGDSGGKDSGALVHEVCAQADQAGQLHKVRVLHCDLGRTEQGHLVEWPGALEVARGHAEQYGVPFAVRRSSLWRSLWERILDHGNWPGHFARYCTSDTKTAVGRNYVDGVGSEVNLGRPPRAGYAMGMRAEESKARAKKPMIERHRMSGAGTLRVVTTWLPIHRLTTDEVWKTRRDNGIAHHEAYDQGMRRLSCRACPLAHTDDLVRSAQLNPQWFAEYAEAEAKVGHPFKKSITLREIIERARSGPVRLRACKRPGGAPERGNPAGPCGPATEGPQASHNRTGIIVARTDTTRSTPVKSVDGRQWANREDLIEHSGYSRDTLRKLWSARKANGHPADREIDGVMHWDVQEWDAGS
;
A
#
# COMPACT_ATOMS: atom_id res chain seq x y z
N MET A 1 -77.69 -20.31 -17.76
CA MET A 1 -76.26 -20.57 -18.01
C MET A 1 -75.51 -19.30 -17.63
N THR A 2 -74.79 -19.36 -16.52
CA THR A 2 -74.24 -18.21 -15.78
C THR A 2 -72.88 -17.77 -16.34
N THR A 3 -72.77 -16.49 -16.66
CA THR A 3 -71.56 -15.77 -17.05
C THR A 3 -70.62 -15.60 -15.86
N LYS A 4 -69.36 -16.05 -16.00
CA LYS A 4 -68.30 -15.90 -15.00
C LYS A 4 -67.65 -14.51 -15.09
N ALA A 5 -67.62 -13.79 -13.98
CA ALA A 5 -66.86 -12.55 -13.82
C ALA A 5 -65.37 -12.84 -13.61
N LEU A 6 -64.49 -12.06 -14.27
CA LEU A 6 -63.05 -12.04 -14.00
C LEU A 6 -62.74 -11.01 -12.90
N THR A 7 -62.11 -11.47 -11.83
CA THR A 7 -61.46 -10.66 -10.79
C THR A 7 -60.09 -10.15 -11.27
N PRO A 8 -59.69 -8.90 -10.98
CA PRO A 8 -58.34 -8.43 -11.28
C PRO A 8 -57.34 -8.94 -10.23
N SER A 9 -56.19 -9.43 -10.69
CA SER A 9 -55.11 -9.92 -9.83
C SER A 9 -54.35 -8.76 -9.18
N CYS A 10 -54.43 -8.66 -7.85
CA CYS A 10 -53.52 -7.89 -7.02
C CYS A 10 -52.12 -8.51 -7.12
N GLY A 11 -51.19 -7.90 -7.86
CA GLY A 11 -49.85 -8.49 -8.03
C GLY A 11 -48.70 -7.56 -8.42
N SER A 12 -48.92 -6.28 -8.70
CA SER A 12 -47.84 -5.39 -9.19
C SER A 12 -47.31 -4.35 -8.20
N MET A 13 -47.83 -4.24 -6.98
CA MET A 13 -47.33 -3.25 -6.01
C MET A 13 -46.43 -3.80 -4.88
N CYS A 14 -46.20 -5.11 -4.80
CA CYS A 14 -45.33 -5.68 -3.75
C CYS A 14 -43.88 -5.91 -4.18
N ALA A 15 -43.56 -5.91 -5.48
CA ALA A 15 -42.21 -6.22 -5.96
C ALA A 15 -41.21 -5.06 -5.81
N GLY A 16 -41.69 -3.80 -5.73
CA GLY A 16 -40.82 -2.62 -5.61
C GLY A 16 -40.41 -2.26 -4.18
N ILE A 17 -41.09 -2.78 -3.17
CA ILE A 17 -40.86 -2.39 -1.75
C ILE A 17 -39.90 -3.36 -1.04
N GLN A 18 -39.76 -4.61 -1.53
CA GLN A 18 -38.94 -5.62 -0.86
C GLN A 18 -37.43 -5.54 -1.17
N THR A 19 -37.01 -4.79 -2.20
CA THR A 19 -35.58 -4.63 -2.51
C THR A 19 -34.88 -3.60 -1.62
N GLU A 20 -35.62 -2.72 -0.95
CA GLU A 20 -35.03 -1.74 -0.01
C GLU A 20 -34.85 -2.27 1.43
N LEU A 21 -35.43 -3.44 1.76
CA LEU A 21 -35.45 -3.98 3.13
C LEU A 21 -34.26 -4.89 3.50
N PHE A 22 -33.32 -5.15 2.58
CA PHE A 22 -32.15 -6.00 2.84
C PHE A 22 -30.79 -5.37 2.51
N ALA A 23 -30.75 -4.07 2.22
CA ALA A 23 -29.49 -3.35 2.35
C ALA A 23 -29.21 -3.20 3.85
N SER A 24 -28.36 -4.06 4.42
CA SER A 24 -27.76 -3.77 5.72
C SER A 24 -27.28 -2.32 5.67
N PRO A 25 -27.72 -1.44 6.59
CA PRO A 25 -27.30 -0.05 6.57
C PRO A 25 -25.78 -0.05 6.50
N ALA A 26 -25.23 0.70 5.54
CA ALA A 26 -23.78 0.81 5.40
C ALA A 26 -23.22 1.15 6.78
N ALA A 27 -22.27 0.36 7.28
CA ALA A 27 -21.75 0.54 8.63
C ALA A 27 -21.28 2.00 8.79
N VAL A 28 -22.03 2.79 9.56
CA VAL A 28 -21.77 4.21 9.78
C VAL A 28 -20.62 4.34 10.75
N PHE A 29 -19.67 5.24 10.47
CA PHE A 29 -18.56 5.50 11.37
C PHE A 29 -19.05 6.30 12.59
N ASP A 30 -18.87 5.75 13.79
CA ASP A 30 -19.23 6.42 15.04
C ASP A 30 -18.13 7.40 15.47
N TRP A 31 -18.32 8.68 15.17
CA TRP A 31 -17.39 9.74 15.58
C TRP A 31 -17.29 9.94 17.10
N GLY A 32 -18.33 9.60 17.87
CA GLY A 32 -18.35 9.72 19.34
C GLY A 32 -17.53 8.63 20.03
N ALA A 33 -17.45 7.45 19.41
CA ALA A 33 -16.61 6.34 19.88
C ALA A 33 -15.10 6.54 19.64
N HIS A 34 -14.71 7.54 18.83
CA HIS A 34 -13.31 7.79 18.48
C HIS A 34 -12.85 9.17 18.99
N ASP A 35 -11.67 9.19 19.59
CA ASP A 35 -11.03 10.39 20.10
C ASP A 35 -10.35 11.17 18.96
N PHE A 36 -9.87 10.45 17.93
CA PHE A 36 -9.35 11.02 16.71
C PHE A 36 -9.38 10.06 15.53
N VAL A 37 -9.19 10.58 14.31
CA VAL A 37 -9.10 9.78 13.07
C VAL A 37 -7.83 10.14 12.31
N VAL A 38 -7.05 9.13 11.95
CA VAL A 38 -5.87 9.25 11.09
C VAL A 38 -6.22 8.77 9.68
N ILE A 39 -5.89 9.58 8.68
CA ILE A 39 -6.04 9.24 7.25
C ILE A 39 -4.66 8.97 6.66
N GLY A 40 -4.46 7.79 6.07
CA GLY A 40 -3.23 7.53 5.32
C GLY A 40 -3.29 8.13 3.91
N ASP A 41 -2.42 9.09 3.60
CA ASP A 41 -2.35 9.72 2.28
C ASP A 41 -0.99 9.49 1.59
N SER A 42 -1.03 9.05 0.34
CA SER A 42 0.13 8.74 -0.48
C SER A 42 0.30 9.69 -1.67
N GLY A 43 -0.53 10.73 -1.79
CA GLY A 43 -0.59 11.61 -2.97
C GLY A 43 -1.25 10.95 -4.18
N GLY A 44 -1.96 9.84 -3.97
CA GLY A 44 -2.63 9.09 -5.02
C GLY A 44 -4.07 9.55 -5.24
N LYS A 45 -4.68 9.10 -6.35
CA LYS A 45 -6.08 9.43 -6.67
C LYS A 45 -7.06 8.96 -5.59
N ASP A 46 -6.86 7.74 -5.08
CA ASP A 46 -7.76 7.13 -4.10
C ASP A 46 -7.57 7.75 -2.71
N SER A 47 -6.33 8.08 -2.33
CA SER A 47 -6.04 8.74 -1.05
C SER A 47 -6.51 10.20 -1.01
N GLY A 48 -6.46 10.93 -2.13
CA GLY A 48 -7.09 12.27 -2.21
C GLY A 48 -8.62 12.23 -2.06
N ALA A 49 -9.28 11.29 -2.74
CA ALA A 49 -10.73 11.09 -2.58
C ALA A 49 -11.09 10.63 -1.14
N LEU A 50 -10.25 9.79 -0.54
CA LEU A 50 -10.38 9.39 0.87
C LEU A 50 -10.31 10.59 1.83
N VAL A 51 -9.33 11.49 1.65
CA VAL A 51 -9.20 12.68 2.50
C VAL A 51 -10.47 13.53 2.42
N HIS A 52 -10.98 13.77 1.21
CA HIS A 52 -12.25 14.47 1.01
C HIS A 52 -13.41 13.79 1.73
N GLU A 53 -13.63 12.50 1.48
CA GLU A 53 -14.78 11.78 2.03
C GLU A 53 -14.79 11.80 3.56
N VAL A 54 -13.62 11.60 4.18
CA VAL A 54 -13.49 11.66 5.64
C VAL A 54 -13.72 13.08 6.16
N CYS A 55 -13.11 14.09 5.54
CA CYS A 55 -13.25 15.48 6.01
C CYS A 55 -14.68 16.01 5.83
N ALA A 56 -15.34 15.69 4.71
CA ALA A 56 -16.73 16.07 4.48
C ALA A 56 -17.67 15.43 5.51
N GLN A 57 -17.52 14.14 5.80
CA GLN A 57 -18.31 13.48 6.84
C GLN A 57 -17.99 14.02 8.24
N ALA A 58 -16.72 14.34 8.53
CA ALA A 58 -16.32 14.92 9.80
C ALA A 58 -16.90 16.33 10.00
N ASP A 59 -16.87 17.16 8.98
CA ASP A 59 -17.40 18.52 9.00
C ASP A 59 -18.92 18.52 9.21
N GLN A 60 -19.64 17.68 8.46
CA GLN A 60 -21.09 17.46 8.68
C GLN A 60 -21.42 17.01 10.10
N ALA A 61 -20.54 16.24 10.74
CA ALA A 61 -20.69 15.82 12.13
C ALA A 61 -20.20 16.84 13.17
N GLY A 62 -19.60 17.96 12.76
CA GLY A 62 -18.94 18.92 13.67
C GLY A 62 -17.65 18.39 14.33
N GLN A 63 -17.02 17.39 13.72
CA GLN A 63 -15.89 16.62 14.26
C GLN A 63 -14.60 16.77 13.46
N LEU A 64 -14.51 17.76 12.55
CA LEU A 64 -13.33 17.97 11.70
C LEU A 64 -12.03 18.13 12.51
N HIS A 65 -12.11 18.72 13.71
CA HIS A 65 -11.00 18.86 14.66
C HIS A 65 -10.36 17.54 15.11
N LYS A 66 -11.01 16.39 14.89
CA LYS A 66 -10.50 15.04 15.19
C LYS A 66 -9.63 14.47 14.07
N VAL A 67 -9.71 15.02 12.86
CA VAL A 67 -9.09 14.46 11.66
C VAL A 67 -7.63 14.88 11.56
N ARG A 68 -6.76 13.94 11.21
CA ARG A 68 -5.34 14.17 10.90
C ARG A 68 -4.92 13.37 9.68
N VAL A 69 -4.10 13.94 8.82
CA VAL A 69 -3.56 13.27 7.62
C VAL A 69 -2.11 12.86 7.87
N LEU A 70 -1.78 11.61 7.53
CA LEU A 70 -0.46 11.02 7.68
C LEU A 70 0.08 10.56 6.33
N HIS A 71 1.23 11.11 5.94
CA HIS A 71 2.05 10.60 4.85
C HIS A 71 3.21 9.75 5.40
N CYS A 72 3.28 8.49 4.95
CA CYS A 72 4.34 7.55 5.32
C CYS A 72 5.47 7.60 4.29
N ASP A 73 6.46 8.45 4.56
CA ASP A 73 7.64 8.67 3.70
C ASP A 73 8.48 7.40 3.57
N LEU A 74 8.78 6.98 2.34
CA LEU A 74 9.59 5.80 2.03
C LEU A 74 11.09 6.11 1.89
N GLY A 75 11.49 7.36 1.99
CA GLY A 75 12.88 7.82 1.95
C GLY A 75 13.50 7.78 0.55
N ARG A 76 14.82 7.70 0.51
CA ARG A 76 15.63 7.74 -0.71
C ARG A 76 16.48 6.48 -0.87
N THR A 77 16.86 6.20 -2.10
CA THR A 77 17.86 5.19 -2.45
C THR A 77 19.26 5.67 -2.09
N GLU A 78 20.26 4.80 -2.26
CA GLU A 78 21.66 5.13 -2.00
C GLU A 78 22.16 6.26 -2.91
N GLN A 79 21.73 6.27 -4.19
CA GLN A 79 22.04 7.35 -5.13
C GLN A 79 21.16 8.60 -4.94
N GLY A 80 20.39 8.68 -3.85
CA GLY A 80 19.63 9.88 -3.46
C GLY A 80 18.28 10.06 -4.16
N HIS A 81 17.85 9.09 -4.96
CA HIS A 81 16.57 9.13 -5.65
C HIS A 81 15.40 8.83 -4.69
N LEU A 82 14.27 9.55 -4.78
CA LEU A 82 13.08 9.28 -3.95
C LEU A 82 12.50 7.88 -4.23
N VAL A 83 12.14 7.10 -3.21
CA VAL A 83 11.45 5.82 -3.47
C VAL A 83 10.03 6.06 -4.00
N GLU A 84 9.42 7.14 -3.55
CA GLU A 84 8.11 7.63 -4.02
C GLU A 84 8.26 8.51 -5.27
N TRP A 85 7.12 8.86 -5.87
CA TRP A 85 7.07 9.79 -6.99
C TRP A 85 7.45 11.20 -6.51
N PRO A 86 8.39 11.90 -7.16
CA PRO A 86 8.64 13.32 -6.88
C PRO A 86 7.36 14.14 -7.06
N GLY A 87 6.96 14.95 -6.07
CA GLY A 87 5.69 15.68 -6.09
C GLY A 87 4.55 15.02 -5.30
N ALA A 88 4.65 13.72 -4.97
CA ALA A 88 3.59 13.00 -4.27
C ALA A 88 3.35 13.51 -2.85
N LEU A 89 4.42 13.91 -2.15
CA LEU A 89 4.33 14.48 -0.82
C LEU A 89 3.59 15.82 -0.84
N GLU A 90 3.90 16.66 -1.82
CA GLU A 90 3.31 17.99 -1.99
C GLU A 90 1.82 17.87 -2.32
N VAL A 91 1.43 16.93 -3.19
CA VAL A 91 0.02 16.62 -3.46
C VAL A 91 -0.71 16.14 -2.21
N ALA A 92 -0.12 15.22 -1.44
CA ALA A 92 -0.71 14.73 -0.19
C ALA A 92 -0.89 15.85 0.86
N ARG A 93 0.09 16.76 0.94
CA ARG A 93 0.02 17.94 1.80
C ARG A 93 -1.11 18.87 1.35
N GLY A 94 -1.20 19.14 0.05
CA GLY A 94 -2.26 19.98 -0.53
C GLY A 94 -3.67 19.44 -0.24
N HIS A 95 -3.86 18.11 -0.22
CA HIS A 95 -5.13 17.52 0.19
C HIS A 95 -5.50 17.90 1.63
N ALA A 96 -4.56 17.84 2.57
CA ALA A 96 -4.81 18.21 3.97
C ALA A 96 -5.06 19.72 4.14
N GLU A 97 -4.28 20.54 3.44
CA GLU A 97 -4.41 22.00 3.43
C GLU A 97 -5.79 22.46 2.92
N GLN A 98 -6.32 21.80 1.89
CA GLN A 98 -7.65 22.08 1.34
C GLN A 98 -8.77 21.99 2.39
N TYR A 99 -8.64 21.14 3.41
CA TYR A 99 -9.62 20.98 4.49
C TYR A 99 -9.16 21.60 5.83
N GLY A 100 -8.02 22.28 5.85
CA GLY A 100 -7.47 22.88 7.07
C GLY A 100 -7.16 21.88 8.18
N VAL A 101 -6.87 20.62 7.85
CA VAL A 101 -6.59 19.56 8.83
C VAL A 101 -5.08 19.33 9.03
N PRO A 102 -4.62 18.94 10.23
CA PRO A 102 -3.20 18.67 10.48
C PRO A 102 -2.60 17.63 9.52
N PHE A 103 -1.40 17.92 8.99
CA PHE A 103 -0.64 17.03 8.12
C PHE A 103 0.69 16.63 8.77
N ALA A 104 0.96 15.33 8.83
CA ALA A 104 2.21 14.80 9.35
C ALA A 104 2.93 13.94 8.31
N VAL A 105 4.25 14.14 8.21
CA VAL A 105 5.16 13.23 7.51
C VAL A 105 5.89 12.41 8.55
N ARG A 106 5.87 11.08 8.39
CA ARG A 106 6.61 10.16 9.25
C ARG A 106 7.29 9.09 8.41
N ARG A 107 8.47 8.66 8.87
CA ARG A 107 9.23 7.56 8.31
C ARG A 107 9.39 6.45 9.37
N SER A 108 9.77 5.25 8.92
CA SER A 108 10.20 4.18 9.83
C SER A 108 11.30 4.66 10.77
N SER A 109 11.21 4.26 12.04
CA SER A 109 12.26 4.49 13.04
C SER A 109 13.39 3.46 12.96
N LEU A 110 13.16 2.34 12.26
CA LEU A 110 14.14 1.25 12.11
C LEU A 110 14.91 1.33 10.80
N TRP A 111 14.30 1.92 9.77
CA TRP A 111 14.84 1.95 8.41
C TRP A 111 14.89 3.38 7.90
N ARG A 112 16.07 3.83 7.44
CA ARG A 112 16.26 5.18 6.87
C ARG A 112 15.52 5.35 5.56
N SER A 113 15.23 4.26 4.87
CA SER A 113 14.36 4.20 3.69
C SER A 113 13.86 2.78 3.43
N LEU A 114 12.84 2.65 2.57
CA LEU A 114 12.42 1.35 2.05
C LEU A 114 13.53 0.68 1.24
N TRP A 115 14.40 1.46 0.60
CA TRP A 115 15.57 0.93 -0.11
C TRP A 115 16.51 0.16 0.81
N GLU A 116 16.91 0.76 1.93
CA GLU A 116 17.75 0.10 2.94
C GLU A 116 17.08 -1.19 3.46
N ARG A 117 15.77 -1.14 3.71
CA ARG A 117 14.99 -2.31 4.14
C ARG A 117 15.01 -3.44 3.10
N ILE A 118 14.94 -3.11 1.81
CA ILE A 118 14.97 -4.11 0.72
C ILE A 118 16.33 -4.78 0.67
N LEU A 119 17.42 -4.01 0.75
CA LEU A 119 18.78 -4.54 0.72
C LEU A 119 19.08 -5.41 1.93
N ASP A 120 18.67 -4.97 3.13
CA ASP A 120 18.79 -5.77 4.36
C ASP A 120 18.00 -7.08 4.29
N HIS A 121 16.78 -7.05 3.73
CA HIS A 121 16.00 -8.27 3.55
C HIS A 121 16.71 -9.29 2.66
N GLY A 122 17.47 -8.83 1.67
CA GLY A 122 18.00 -9.69 0.61
C GLY A 122 16.93 -10.29 -0.31
N ASN A 123 15.68 -9.78 -0.30
CA ASN A 123 14.66 -10.17 -1.26
C ASN A 123 13.62 -9.05 -1.48
N TRP A 124 12.96 -9.06 -2.63
CA TRP A 124 12.00 -8.03 -3.04
C TRP A 124 10.64 -8.16 -2.34
N PRO A 125 9.94 -7.05 -2.04
CA PRO A 125 8.62 -7.13 -1.44
C PRO A 125 7.63 -7.86 -2.35
N GLY A 126 6.88 -8.81 -1.82
CA GLY A 126 5.97 -9.66 -2.59
C GLY A 126 4.53 -9.64 -2.08
N HIS A 127 3.63 -10.38 -2.76
CA HIS A 127 2.26 -10.54 -2.29
C HIS A 127 2.22 -11.18 -0.89
N PHE A 128 3.09 -12.18 -0.68
CA PHE A 128 3.24 -12.95 0.55
C PHE A 128 4.26 -12.37 1.52
N ALA A 129 5.25 -11.60 1.02
CA ALA A 129 6.27 -10.91 1.81
C ALA A 129 6.08 -9.37 1.75
N ARG A 130 5.02 -8.86 2.40
CA ARG A 130 4.70 -7.41 2.43
C ARG A 130 5.38 -6.66 3.57
N TYR A 131 6.67 -6.92 3.79
CA TYR A 131 7.43 -6.24 4.85
C TYR A 131 7.45 -4.71 4.65
N CYS A 132 7.40 -4.25 3.40
CA CYS A 132 7.26 -2.82 3.09
C CYS A 132 5.98 -2.22 3.69
N THR A 133 4.89 -2.98 3.79
CA THR A 133 3.65 -2.48 4.40
C THR A 133 3.69 -2.57 5.92
N SER A 134 4.27 -3.63 6.49
CA SER A 134 4.38 -3.74 7.95
C SER A 134 5.33 -2.69 8.51
N ASP A 135 6.52 -2.55 7.94
CA ASP A 135 7.65 -1.89 8.58
C ASP A 135 7.70 -0.39 8.26
N THR A 136 7.26 0.00 7.06
CA THR A 136 7.33 1.40 6.61
C THR A 136 5.98 2.10 6.51
N LYS A 137 4.86 1.36 6.67
CA LYS A 137 3.51 1.96 6.70
C LYS A 137 2.78 1.70 8.01
N THR A 138 2.66 0.45 8.41
CA THR A 138 1.85 0.09 9.59
C THR A 138 2.57 0.41 10.90
N ALA A 139 3.86 0.10 11.02
CA ALA A 139 4.64 0.49 12.19
C ALA A 139 4.74 2.01 12.32
N VAL A 140 4.88 2.72 11.20
CA VAL A 140 4.89 4.18 11.14
C VAL A 140 3.55 4.77 11.59
N GLY A 141 2.44 4.29 11.03
CA GLY A 141 1.10 4.70 11.43
C GLY A 141 0.79 4.38 12.89
N ARG A 142 1.25 3.24 13.39
CA ARG A 142 1.15 2.87 14.81
C ARG A 142 1.87 3.88 15.70
N ASN A 143 3.14 4.17 15.41
CA ASN A 143 3.92 5.14 16.19
C ASN A 143 3.29 6.54 16.15
N TYR A 144 2.70 6.93 15.02
CA TYR A 144 1.98 8.20 14.91
C TYR A 144 0.70 8.22 15.76
N VAL A 145 -0.10 7.15 15.72
CA VAL A 145 -1.29 7.00 16.59
C VAL A 145 -0.91 7.06 18.07
N ASP A 146 0.20 6.40 18.46
CA ASP A 146 0.70 6.44 19.83
C ASP A 146 1.12 7.86 20.25
N GLY A 147 1.88 8.56 19.39
CA GLY A 147 2.30 9.95 19.65
C GLY A 147 1.11 10.92 19.76
N VAL A 148 0.16 10.82 18.85
CA VAL A 148 -1.10 11.60 18.92
C VAL A 148 -1.87 11.28 20.19
N GLY A 149 -1.94 10.00 20.58
CA GLY A 149 -2.55 9.55 21.82
C GLY A 149 -1.93 10.19 23.07
N SER A 150 -0.61 10.34 23.08
CA SER A 150 0.12 11.06 24.13
C SER A 150 -0.16 12.57 24.11
N GLU A 151 -0.21 13.19 22.92
CA GLU A 151 -0.51 14.62 22.76
C GLU A 151 -1.90 15.01 23.28
N VAL A 152 -2.92 14.18 23.01
CA VAL A 152 -4.28 14.44 23.51
C VAL A 152 -4.45 14.18 25.01
N ASN A 153 -3.48 13.51 25.64
CA ASN A 153 -3.37 13.29 27.09
C ASN A 153 -4.69 12.96 27.81
N LEU A 154 -5.41 11.94 27.33
CA LEU A 154 -6.78 11.63 27.78
C LEU A 154 -6.86 10.99 29.18
N GLY A 155 -5.73 10.68 29.83
CA GLY A 155 -5.69 9.90 31.08
C GLY A 155 -6.18 8.45 30.94
N ARG A 156 -6.50 8.01 29.71
CA ARG A 156 -6.91 6.65 29.35
C ARG A 156 -6.34 6.28 27.96
N PRO A 157 -6.34 5.00 27.60
CA PRO A 157 -5.91 4.59 26.27
C PRO A 157 -6.75 5.25 25.15
N PRO A 158 -6.12 5.68 24.04
CA PRO A 158 -6.82 6.35 22.95
C PRO A 158 -7.64 5.36 22.12
N ARG A 159 -8.77 5.86 21.60
CA ARG A 159 -9.62 5.19 20.61
C ARG A 159 -9.46 5.92 19.28
N ALA A 160 -8.74 5.34 18.33
CA ALA A 160 -8.41 5.97 17.06
C ALA A 160 -9.15 5.31 15.88
N GLY A 161 -9.69 6.12 14.97
CA GLY A 161 -10.03 5.67 13.63
C GLY A 161 -8.79 5.69 12.74
N TYR A 162 -8.65 4.70 11.85
CA TYR A 162 -7.59 4.63 10.85
C TYR A 162 -8.20 4.42 9.47
N ALA A 163 -8.39 5.52 8.75
CA ALA A 163 -9.04 5.55 7.46
C ALA A 163 -8.06 5.15 6.34
N MET A 164 -8.47 4.21 5.49
CA MET A 164 -7.65 3.68 4.39
C MET A 164 -8.40 3.65 3.06
N GLY A 165 -7.69 3.98 1.97
CA GLY A 165 -8.26 4.12 0.63
C GLY A 165 -8.40 2.81 -0.15
N MET A 166 -8.68 1.69 0.53
CA MET A 166 -8.90 0.41 -0.16
C MET A 166 -10.31 0.33 -0.74
N ARG A 167 -10.43 0.01 -2.03
CA ARG A 167 -11.69 -0.12 -2.77
C ARG A 167 -11.97 -1.57 -3.15
N ALA A 168 -13.25 -1.90 -3.20
CA ALA A 168 -13.75 -3.22 -3.58
C ALA A 168 -13.35 -3.59 -5.02
N GLU A 169 -13.41 -2.62 -5.93
CA GLU A 169 -13.11 -2.79 -7.37
C GLU A 169 -11.66 -3.24 -7.64
N GLU A 170 -10.72 -2.93 -6.75
CA GLU A 170 -9.30 -3.22 -6.98
C GLU A 170 -8.97 -4.72 -6.97
N SER A 171 -9.76 -5.56 -6.26
CA SER A 171 -9.61 -7.02 -6.30
C SER A 171 -10.75 -7.75 -5.59
N LYS A 172 -10.98 -9.03 -5.95
CA LYS A 172 -11.91 -9.93 -5.24
C LYS A 172 -11.64 -10.01 -3.72
N ALA A 173 -10.38 -9.94 -3.30
CA ALA A 173 -10.00 -9.97 -1.89
C ALA A 173 -10.40 -8.67 -1.16
N ARG A 174 -10.23 -7.51 -1.81
CA ARG A 174 -10.66 -6.22 -1.25
C ARG A 174 -12.19 -6.08 -1.24
N ALA A 175 -12.90 -6.63 -2.21
CA ALA A 175 -14.37 -6.63 -2.25
C ALA A 175 -15.01 -7.28 -1.01
N LYS A 176 -14.35 -8.29 -0.42
CA LYS A 176 -14.81 -9.00 0.78
C LYS A 176 -14.45 -8.29 2.09
N LYS A 177 -13.68 -7.20 2.06
CA LYS A 177 -13.26 -6.53 3.29
C LYS A 177 -14.44 -5.78 3.93
N PRO A 178 -14.61 -5.89 5.26
CA PRO A 178 -15.57 -5.04 5.97
C PRO A 178 -15.12 -3.58 5.89
N MET A 179 -16.08 -2.67 5.79
CA MET A 179 -15.80 -1.22 5.76
C MET A 179 -15.34 -0.69 7.12
N ILE A 180 -15.74 -1.34 8.21
CA ILE A 180 -15.33 -1.02 9.57
C ILE A 180 -14.94 -2.33 10.27
N GLU A 181 -13.71 -2.40 10.78
CA GLU A 181 -13.23 -3.57 11.54
C GLU A 181 -12.18 -3.15 12.57
N ARG A 182 -11.93 -3.99 13.59
CA ARG A 182 -10.81 -3.75 14.51
C ARG A 182 -9.49 -3.79 13.74
N HIS A 183 -8.70 -2.73 13.82
CA HIS A 183 -7.40 -2.67 13.15
C HIS A 183 -6.38 -3.54 13.89
N ARG A 184 -5.45 -4.15 13.14
CA ARG A 184 -4.36 -4.99 13.69
C ARG A 184 -3.40 -4.26 14.64
N MET A 185 -3.43 -2.92 14.64
CA MET A 185 -2.69 -2.09 15.61
C MET A 185 -3.21 -2.25 17.03
N SER A 186 -4.39 -2.88 17.21
CA SER A 186 -5.05 -3.14 18.48
C SER A 186 -4.80 -4.59 18.98
N GLY A 187 -3.62 -5.14 18.67
CA GLY A 187 -3.24 -6.52 19.00
C GLY A 187 -3.01 -6.77 20.50
N ALA A 188 -2.69 -8.01 20.86
CA ALA A 188 -2.44 -8.42 22.24
C ALA A 188 -1.36 -7.55 22.90
N GLY A 189 -1.58 -7.15 24.16
CA GLY A 189 -0.68 -6.28 24.93
C GLY A 189 -0.77 -4.79 24.58
N THR A 190 -1.67 -4.38 23.68
CA THR A 190 -1.88 -2.95 23.37
C THR A 190 -3.12 -2.42 24.08
N LEU A 191 -2.97 -1.27 24.74
CA LEU A 191 -4.09 -0.64 25.46
C LEU A 191 -4.96 0.23 24.55
N ARG A 192 -4.38 0.79 23.47
CA ARG A 192 -5.12 1.57 22.48
C ARG A 192 -6.14 0.70 21.74
N VAL A 193 -7.22 1.32 21.31
CA VAL A 193 -8.17 0.71 20.38
C VAL A 193 -8.10 1.47 19.07
N VAL A 194 -7.82 0.76 17.98
CA VAL A 194 -7.76 1.30 16.63
C VAL A 194 -8.78 0.57 15.76
N THR A 195 -9.58 1.35 15.03
CA THR A 195 -10.63 0.88 14.12
C THR A 195 -10.21 1.18 12.69
N THR A 196 -10.12 0.16 11.84
CA THR A 196 -10.00 0.31 10.39
C THR A 196 -11.29 0.90 9.86
N TRP A 197 -11.20 1.91 9.00
CA TRP A 197 -12.35 2.47 8.29
C TRP A 197 -12.05 2.64 6.80
N LEU A 198 -12.94 2.15 5.93
CA LEU A 198 -12.82 2.18 4.47
C LEU A 198 -13.99 2.97 3.85
N PRO A 199 -14.02 4.32 3.98
CA PRO A 199 -15.15 5.14 3.55
C PRO A 199 -15.37 5.11 2.03
N ILE A 200 -14.28 5.03 1.26
CA ILE A 200 -14.36 4.98 -0.21
C ILE A 200 -14.46 3.55 -0.77
N HIS A 201 -14.73 2.55 0.08
CA HIS A 201 -14.65 1.13 -0.30
C HIS A 201 -15.50 0.79 -1.52
N ARG A 202 -16.69 1.38 -1.61
CA ARG A 202 -17.65 1.11 -2.68
C ARG A 202 -17.45 1.95 -3.93
N LEU A 203 -16.58 2.97 -3.89
CA LEU A 203 -16.34 3.82 -5.05
C LEU A 203 -15.62 3.04 -6.16
N THR A 204 -16.14 3.17 -7.37
CA THR A 204 -15.48 2.79 -8.61
C THR A 204 -14.35 3.75 -8.96
N THR A 205 -13.51 3.39 -9.92
CA THR A 205 -12.42 4.27 -10.37
C THR A 205 -12.97 5.56 -10.97
N ASP A 206 -14.08 5.50 -11.69
CA ASP A 206 -14.72 6.66 -12.30
C ASP A 206 -15.33 7.59 -11.27
N GLU A 207 -15.96 7.03 -10.22
CA GLU A 207 -16.47 7.80 -9.08
C GLU A 207 -15.33 8.47 -8.32
N VAL A 208 -14.20 7.79 -8.07
CA VAL A 208 -13.01 8.43 -7.47
C VAL A 208 -12.58 9.63 -8.31
N TRP A 209 -12.48 9.49 -9.62
CA TRP A 209 -12.10 10.61 -10.48
C TRP A 209 -13.16 11.72 -10.52
N LYS A 210 -14.45 11.35 -10.46
CA LYS A 210 -15.56 12.30 -10.38
C LYS A 210 -15.50 13.10 -9.08
N THR A 211 -15.42 12.43 -7.92
CA THR A 211 -15.26 13.06 -6.60
C THR A 211 -14.14 14.08 -6.62
N ARG A 212 -13.01 13.74 -7.23
CA ARG A 212 -11.90 14.68 -7.29
C ARG A 212 -12.16 15.91 -8.16
N ARG A 213 -12.72 15.71 -9.36
CA ARG A 213 -13.03 16.82 -10.28
C ARG A 213 -14.06 17.77 -9.64
N ASP A 214 -15.13 17.21 -9.09
CA ASP A 214 -16.23 17.99 -8.54
C ASP A 214 -15.82 18.79 -7.31
N ASN A 215 -14.80 18.33 -6.58
CA ASN A 215 -14.32 18.96 -5.35
C ASN A 215 -12.94 19.61 -5.49
N GLY A 216 -12.45 19.81 -6.72
CA GLY A 216 -11.17 20.48 -6.98
C GLY A 216 -9.94 19.82 -6.33
N ILE A 217 -9.99 18.51 -6.05
CA ILE A 217 -8.89 17.78 -5.42
C ILE A 217 -7.77 17.63 -6.45
N ALA A 218 -6.52 17.98 -6.11
CA ALA A 218 -5.37 17.93 -7.02
C ALA A 218 -4.76 16.52 -7.16
N HIS A 219 -4.55 15.99 -8.37
CA HIS A 219 -3.87 14.68 -8.55
C HIS A 219 -2.44 14.88 -9.01
N HIS A 220 -1.63 13.87 -8.78
CA HIS A 220 -0.26 13.85 -9.25
C HIS A 220 -0.14 13.70 -10.77
N GLU A 221 0.75 14.46 -11.39
CA GLU A 221 0.99 14.50 -12.84
C GLU A 221 1.28 13.12 -13.48
N ALA A 222 1.82 12.18 -12.71
CA ALA A 222 2.09 10.81 -13.17
C ALA A 222 0.83 10.13 -13.76
N TYR A 223 -0.37 10.47 -13.26
CA TYR A 223 -1.63 9.98 -13.82
C TYR A 223 -1.89 10.54 -15.23
N ASP A 224 -1.59 11.82 -15.48
CA ASP A 224 -1.70 12.44 -16.81
C ASP A 224 -0.68 11.86 -17.79
N GLN A 225 0.44 11.36 -17.24
CA GLN A 225 1.45 10.63 -17.97
C GLN A 225 1.09 9.15 -18.16
N GLY A 226 -0.11 8.68 -17.77
CA GLY A 226 -0.61 7.34 -18.09
C GLY A 226 -0.40 6.29 -17.00
N MET A 227 0.09 6.67 -15.81
CA MET A 227 0.13 5.76 -14.66
C MET A 227 -1.29 5.46 -14.15
N ARG A 228 -1.57 4.20 -13.78
CA ARG A 228 -2.86 3.83 -13.15
C ARG A 228 -2.85 3.89 -11.62
N ARG A 229 -1.66 3.83 -11.01
CA ARG A 229 -1.47 3.71 -9.56
C ARG A 229 -0.24 4.48 -9.10
N LEU A 230 -0.26 4.95 -7.86
CA LEU A 230 0.78 5.80 -7.29
C LEU A 230 1.07 5.44 -5.82
N SER A 231 2.35 5.20 -5.51
CA SER A 231 2.95 5.19 -4.16
C SER A 231 4.47 5.14 -4.35
N CYS A 232 5.09 3.96 -4.46
CA CYS A 232 6.48 3.82 -4.91
C CYS A 232 6.61 3.72 -6.44
N ARG A 233 7.78 4.11 -6.97
CA ARG A 233 8.05 4.17 -8.42
C ARG A 233 8.18 2.80 -9.10
N ALA A 234 8.79 1.80 -8.46
CA ALA A 234 8.59 0.39 -8.80
C ALA A 234 8.08 -0.40 -7.62
N CYS A 235 6.81 -0.76 -7.72
CA CYS A 235 6.18 -1.69 -6.83
C CYS A 235 6.18 -3.07 -7.51
N PRO A 236 6.73 -4.13 -6.90
CA PRO A 236 6.63 -5.49 -7.44
C PRO A 236 5.19 -5.96 -7.67
N LEU A 237 4.23 -5.36 -6.96
CA LEU A 237 2.79 -5.62 -7.09
C LEU A 237 2.11 -4.81 -8.21
N ALA A 238 2.82 -3.91 -8.89
CA ALA A 238 2.29 -3.18 -10.03
C ALA A 238 2.11 -4.10 -11.25
N HIS A 239 1.23 -3.67 -12.15
CA HIS A 239 1.10 -4.28 -13.47
C HIS A 239 2.34 -3.98 -14.31
N THR A 240 2.74 -4.89 -15.20
CA THR A 240 3.95 -4.73 -16.02
C THR A 240 3.93 -3.44 -16.83
N ASP A 241 2.82 -3.09 -17.50
CA ASP A 241 2.75 -1.81 -18.23
C ASP A 241 2.94 -0.57 -17.35
N ASP A 242 2.52 -0.59 -16.08
CA ASP A 242 2.78 0.52 -15.15
C ASP A 242 4.27 0.60 -14.80
N LEU A 243 4.96 -0.55 -14.69
CA LEU A 243 6.39 -0.60 -14.44
C LEU A 243 7.18 -0.12 -15.65
N VAL A 244 6.81 -0.53 -16.86
CA VAL A 244 7.40 -0.05 -18.12
C VAL A 244 7.20 1.46 -18.24
N ARG A 245 5.98 1.97 -17.99
CA ARG A 245 5.73 3.40 -18.03
C ARG A 245 6.53 4.15 -16.95
N SER A 246 6.58 3.62 -15.74
CA SER A 246 7.39 4.20 -14.67
C SER A 246 8.89 4.24 -15.02
N ALA A 247 9.40 3.22 -15.71
CA ALA A 247 10.79 3.17 -16.18
C ALA A 247 11.09 4.20 -17.27
N GLN A 248 10.14 4.47 -18.16
CA GLN A 248 10.26 5.56 -19.14
C GLN A 248 10.38 6.93 -18.46
N LEU A 249 9.61 7.13 -17.37
CA LEU A 249 9.57 8.40 -16.64
C LEU A 249 10.71 8.54 -15.61
N ASN A 250 11.28 7.43 -15.16
CA ASN A 250 12.27 7.39 -14.08
C ASN A 250 13.49 6.51 -14.44
N PRO A 251 14.18 6.76 -15.56
CA PRO A 251 15.19 5.83 -16.08
C PRO A 251 16.38 5.60 -15.16
N GLN A 252 16.92 6.65 -14.53
CA GLN A 252 18.06 6.55 -13.60
C GLN A 252 17.71 5.71 -12.37
N TRP A 253 16.51 5.95 -11.80
CA TRP A 253 16.02 5.19 -10.65
C TRP A 253 15.82 3.70 -10.98
N PHE A 254 15.30 3.38 -12.18
CA PHE A 254 15.16 1.97 -12.60
C PHE A 254 16.51 1.31 -12.86
N ALA A 255 17.50 2.05 -13.35
CA ALA A 255 18.87 1.53 -13.52
C ALA A 255 19.47 1.11 -12.16
N GLU A 256 19.36 1.97 -11.14
CA GLU A 256 19.82 1.64 -9.78
C GLU A 256 19.09 0.40 -9.21
N TYR A 257 17.76 0.31 -9.41
CA TYR A 257 16.99 -0.85 -9.00
C TYR A 257 17.43 -2.14 -9.72
N ALA A 258 17.76 -2.08 -11.01
CA ALA A 258 18.24 -3.23 -11.78
C ALA A 258 19.65 -3.69 -11.34
N GLU A 259 20.51 -2.76 -10.93
CA GLU A 259 21.79 -3.11 -10.29
C GLU A 259 21.58 -3.82 -8.96
N ALA A 260 20.62 -3.36 -8.14
CA ALA A 260 20.25 -4.05 -6.91
C ALA A 260 19.66 -5.44 -7.18
N GLU A 261 18.85 -5.61 -8.23
CA GLU A 261 18.32 -6.94 -8.61
C GLU A 261 19.44 -7.93 -8.90
N ALA A 262 20.46 -7.48 -9.65
CA ALA A 262 21.63 -8.31 -9.95
C ALA A 262 22.44 -8.65 -8.69
N LYS A 263 22.58 -7.71 -7.75
CA LYS A 263 23.31 -7.93 -6.48
C LYS A 263 22.55 -8.86 -5.52
N VAL A 264 21.23 -8.71 -5.44
CA VAL A 264 20.36 -9.52 -4.58
C VAL A 264 20.27 -10.96 -5.10
N GLY A 265 20.40 -11.18 -6.41
CA GLY A 265 20.38 -12.52 -7.01
C GLY A 265 18.99 -13.14 -7.15
N HIS A 266 17.93 -12.40 -6.79
CA HIS A 266 16.54 -12.79 -6.97
C HIS A 266 15.79 -11.82 -7.88
N PRO A 267 14.90 -12.32 -8.75
CA PRO A 267 14.16 -11.46 -9.66
C PRO A 267 13.20 -10.55 -8.88
N PHE A 268 13.11 -9.29 -9.29
CA PHE A 268 12.20 -8.27 -8.78
C PHE A 268 10.74 -8.73 -8.82
N LYS A 269 10.39 -9.46 -9.88
CA LYS A 269 9.09 -10.09 -10.05
C LYS A 269 9.26 -11.43 -10.76
N LYS A 270 8.54 -12.46 -10.33
CA LYS A 270 8.60 -13.81 -10.92
C LYS A 270 8.42 -13.84 -12.44
N SER A 271 7.64 -12.92 -12.99
CA SER A 271 7.26 -12.90 -14.41
C SER A 271 8.14 -12.02 -15.30
N ILE A 272 8.96 -11.13 -14.73
CA ILE A 272 9.77 -10.16 -15.48
C ILE A 272 10.84 -9.54 -14.58
N THR A 273 12.06 -9.42 -15.10
CA THR A 273 13.17 -8.72 -14.44
C THR A 273 13.11 -7.21 -14.64
N LEU A 274 13.82 -6.44 -13.83
CA LEU A 274 13.94 -4.99 -14.03
C LEU A 274 14.70 -4.67 -15.33
N ARG A 275 15.68 -5.49 -15.70
CA ARG A 275 16.39 -5.35 -16.98
C ARG A 275 15.44 -5.46 -18.18
N GLU A 276 14.55 -6.45 -18.18
CA GLU A 276 13.55 -6.60 -19.23
C GLU A 276 12.53 -5.45 -19.23
N ILE A 277 12.14 -4.94 -18.05
CA ILE A 277 11.29 -3.74 -17.96
C ILE A 277 11.96 -2.54 -18.61
N ILE A 278 13.25 -2.30 -18.33
CA ILE A 278 14.03 -1.20 -18.90
C ILE A 278 14.14 -1.37 -20.43
N GLU A 279 14.38 -2.58 -20.91
CA GLU A 279 14.48 -2.83 -22.35
C GLU A 279 13.15 -2.54 -23.06
N ARG A 280 12.03 -3.01 -22.50
CA ARG A 280 10.68 -2.68 -23.00
C ARG A 280 10.39 -1.18 -22.93
N ALA A 281 10.90 -0.48 -21.94
CA ALA A 281 10.73 0.97 -21.81
C ALA A 281 11.46 1.73 -22.92
N ARG A 282 12.62 1.24 -23.38
CA ARG A 282 13.39 1.82 -24.50
C ARG A 282 12.79 1.53 -25.87
N SER A 283 12.27 0.32 -26.06
CA SER A 283 11.75 -0.16 -27.35
C SER A 283 10.24 0.07 -27.54
N GLY A 284 9.50 0.32 -26.47
CA GLY A 284 8.06 0.56 -26.53
C GLY A 284 7.71 1.97 -27.01
N PRO A 285 6.69 2.15 -27.88
CA PRO A 285 6.19 3.46 -28.22
C PRO A 285 5.67 4.17 -26.96
N VAL A 286 5.93 5.48 -26.84
CA VAL A 286 5.34 6.32 -25.78
C VAL A 286 3.83 6.43 -26.05
N ARG A 287 3.06 5.44 -25.59
CA ARG A 287 1.60 5.49 -25.64
C ARG A 287 1.12 6.34 -24.47
N LEU A 288 0.94 7.63 -24.72
CA LEU A 288 0.06 8.45 -23.89
C LEU A 288 -1.33 7.82 -23.96
N ARG A 289 -1.71 7.00 -22.99
CA ARG A 289 -3.13 6.76 -22.76
C ARG A 289 -3.67 8.10 -22.28
N ALA A 290 -4.41 8.79 -23.15
CA ALA A 290 -5.33 9.80 -22.68
C ALA A 290 -6.17 9.12 -21.59
N CYS A 291 -6.01 9.55 -20.34
CA CYS A 291 -7.08 9.34 -19.37
C CYS A 291 -8.33 9.87 -20.10
N LYS A 292 -9.34 9.02 -20.34
CA LYS A 292 -10.56 9.47 -21.01
C LYS A 292 -11.09 10.63 -20.17
N ARG A 293 -10.82 11.88 -20.60
CA ARG A 293 -11.53 13.05 -20.08
C ARG A 293 -12.99 12.80 -20.45
N PRO A 294 -13.90 12.57 -19.50
CA PRO A 294 -15.32 12.69 -19.81
C PRO A 294 -15.52 14.18 -20.16
N GLY A 295 -16.17 14.43 -21.30
CA GLY A 295 -16.17 15.73 -21.97
C GLY A 295 -16.48 16.92 -21.05
N GLY A 296 -15.65 17.94 -21.15
CA GLY A 296 -15.90 19.29 -20.64
C GLY A 296 -15.47 20.27 -21.71
N ALA A 297 -16.37 21.19 -22.07
CA ALA A 297 -16.22 22.21 -23.11
C ALA A 297 -15.01 23.15 -22.83
N PRO A 298 -14.45 23.82 -23.85
CA PRO A 298 -13.28 24.67 -23.68
C PRO A 298 -13.67 25.96 -22.98
N GLU A 299 -13.12 26.21 -21.79
CA GLU A 299 -13.15 27.55 -21.20
C GLU A 299 -12.04 28.42 -21.78
N ARG A 300 -12.47 29.61 -22.19
CA ARG A 300 -11.68 30.68 -22.80
C ARG A 300 -10.68 31.24 -21.79
N GLY A 301 -9.45 31.46 -22.24
CA GLY A 301 -8.36 31.94 -21.40
C GLY A 301 -8.51 33.39 -20.94
N ASN A 302 -7.63 33.76 -20.02
CA ASN A 302 -7.04 35.10 -20.00
C ASN A 302 -5.61 35.01 -19.44
N PRO A 303 -4.63 35.78 -19.96
CA PRO A 303 -3.21 35.67 -19.63
C PRO A 303 -2.74 36.77 -18.66
N ALA A 304 -1.82 36.42 -17.79
CA ALA A 304 -0.84 37.30 -17.15
C ALA A 304 0.20 36.37 -16.53
N GLY A 305 1.51 36.47 -16.68
CA GLY A 305 2.45 37.53 -17.06
C GLY A 305 3.80 37.13 -16.39
N PRO A 306 4.96 37.54 -16.91
CA PRO A 306 6.14 36.67 -16.98
C PRO A 306 7.17 36.78 -15.84
N CYS A 307 7.95 35.69 -15.73
CA CYS A 307 9.38 35.54 -15.39
C CYS A 307 10.20 36.74 -14.87
N GLY A 308 11.00 36.46 -13.83
CA GLY A 308 12.24 37.17 -13.47
C GLY A 308 13.18 36.27 -12.65
N PRO A 309 14.51 36.44 -12.71
CA PRO A 309 15.43 35.31 -12.87
C PRO A 309 16.17 34.84 -11.61
N ALA A 310 16.74 33.64 -11.76
CA ALA A 310 17.71 33.00 -10.87
C ALA A 310 19.03 33.78 -10.76
N THR A 311 19.65 33.72 -9.59
CA THR A 311 21.04 34.14 -9.35
C THR A 311 21.87 32.97 -8.85
N GLU A 312 23.01 32.76 -9.51
CA GLU A 312 24.03 31.74 -9.25
C GLU A 312 25.00 32.11 -8.12
N GLY A 313 25.49 31.06 -7.43
CA GLY A 313 26.86 30.95 -6.89
C GLY A 313 27.14 31.48 -5.47
N PRO A 314 28.20 30.99 -4.76
CA PRO A 314 29.33 30.22 -5.29
C PRO A 314 29.66 28.90 -4.57
N GLN A 315 30.55 28.15 -5.23
CA GLN A 315 31.24 26.94 -4.81
C GLN A 315 32.05 27.11 -3.51
N ALA A 316 32.14 26.04 -2.71
CA ALA A 316 33.24 25.85 -1.76
C ALA A 316 33.63 24.37 -1.64
N SER A 317 34.94 24.20 -1.49
CA SER A 317 35.81 23.05 -1.67
C SER A 317 35.97 22.15 -0.44
N HIS A 318 36.25 20.86 -0.71
CA HIS A 318 37.13 19.92 0.02
C HIS A 318 37.02 19.79 1.56
N ASN A 319 36.70 18.59 2.04
CA ASN A 319 37.74 17.71 2.63
C ASN A 319 37.26 16.27 2.87
N ARG A 320 38.12 15.32 2.49
CA ARG A 320 38.05 13.89 2.82
C ARG A 320 38.71 13.67 4.18
N THR A 321 38.03 12.97 5.07
CA THR A 321 38.70 12.25 6.18
C THR A 321 38.04 10.89 6.33
N GLY A 322 38.82 9.84 6.09
CA GLY A 322 38.39 8.45 6.20
C GLY A 322 38.26 8.04 7.67
N ILE A 323 37.24 7.21 7.94
CA ILE A 323 37.15 6.44 9.17
C ILE A 323 37.02 4.98 8.76
N ILE A 324 38.05 4.22 9.13
CA ILE A 324 38.13 2.76 9.06
C ILE A 324 37.25 2.22 10.18
N VAL A 325 36.25 1.38 9.85
CA VAL A 325 35.51 0.60 10.85
C VAL A 325 35.79 -0.87 10.60
N ALA A 326 36.35 -1.51 11.63
CA ALA A 326 36.72 -2.91 11.67
C ALA A 326 35.49 -3.81 11.45
N ARG A 327 35.67 -4.81 10.57
CA ARG A 327 34.74 -5.92 10.38
C ARG A 327 34.85 -6.87 11.58
N THR A 328 33.77 -7.03 12.33
CA THR A 328 33.58 -8.21 13.16
C THR A 328 32.82 -9.24 12.34
N ASP A 329 33.52 -10.32 12.05
CA ASP A 329 33.08 -11.50 11.33
C ASP A 329 32.14 -12.30 12.26
N THR A 330 30.84 -12.32 11.95
CA THR A 330 29.91 -13.29 12.53
C THR A 330 29.50 -14.25 11.43
N THR A 331 30.04 -15.45 11.52
CA THR A 331 29.78 -16.59 10.66
C THR A 331 28.27 -16.82 10.50
N ARG A 332 27.77 -16.56 9.28
CA ARG A 332 26.45 -17.02 8.82
C ARG A 332 26.45 -18.54 8.83
N SER A 333 25.56 -19.16 9.63
CA SER A 333 25.25 -20.58 9.52
C SER A 333 24.70 -20.86 8.12
N THR A 334 25.28 -21.83 7.43
CA THR A 334 24.89 -22.32 6.10
C THR A 334 23.40 -22.72 6.08
N PRO A 335 22.59 -22.23 5.10
CA PRO A 335 21.19 -22.60 4.97
C PRO A 335 21.04 -23.93 4.21
N VAL A 336 20.13 -24.79 4.65
CA VAL A 336 19.76 -26.09 4.05
C VAL A 336 20.87 -27.16 4.13
N LYS A 337 20.60 -28.26 4.84
CA LYS A 337 21.53 -29.40 4.93
C LYS A 337 21.35 -30.32 3.73
N SER A 338 22.44 -30.61 3.02
CA SER A 338 22.46 -31.67 2.01
C SER A 338 22.75 -33.01 2.69
N VAL A 339 21.77 -33.91 2.68
CA VAL A 339 21.89 -35.27 3.19
C VAL A 339 21.44 -36.23 2.09
N ASP A 340 22.31 -37.19 1.75
CA ASP A 340 22.06 -38.19 0.70
C ASP A 340 21.68 -37.61 -0.68
N GLY A 341 22.28 -36.45 -1.03
CA GLY A 341 22.02 -35.75 -2.29
C GLY A 341 20.71 -34.96 -2.34
N ARG A 342 19.96 -34.89 -1.23
CA ARG A 342 18.72 -34.12 -1.11
C ARG A 342 18.87 -32.95 -0.15
N GLN A 343 18.07 -31.91 -0.39
CA GLN A 343 18.06 -30.69 0.42
C GLN A 343 17.03 -30.80 1.54
N TRP A 344 17.50 -30.67 2.78
CA TRP A 344 16.69 -30.73 3.99
C TRP A 344 16.71 -29.38 4.72
N ALA A 345 15.53 -28.82 4.93
CA ALA A 345 15.36 -27.51 5.54
C ALA A 345 14.66 -27.64 6.90
N ASN A 346 15.20 -26.99 7.92
CA ASN A 346 14.45 -26.84 9.18
C ASN A 346 13.30 -25.84 8.99
N ARG A 347 12.50 -25.60 10.03
CA ARG A 347 11.31 -24.76 9.90
C ARG A 347 11.63 -23.32 9.48
N GLU A 348 12.71 -22.72 9.99
CA GLU A 348 13.08 -21.35 9.64
C GLU A 348 13.60 -21.28 8.20
N ASP A 349 14.40 -22.27 7.79
CA ASP A 349 14.86 -22.40 6.40
C ASP A 349 13.66 -22.61 5.45
N LEU A 350 12.63 -23.34 5.88
CA LEU A 350 11.41 -23.55 5.09
C LEU A 350 10.56 -22.27 5.00
N ILE A 351 10.55 -21.44 6.04
CA ILE A 351 9.90 -20.11 6.02
C ILE A 351 10.62 -19.22 5.02
N GLU A 352 11.95 -19.24 5.03
CA GLU A 352 12.78 -18.48 4.10
C GLU A 352 12.60 -18.97 2.65
N HIS A 353 12.63 -20.29 2.44
CA HIS A 353 12.47 -20.94 1.13
C HIS A 353 11.08 -20.74 0.53
N SER A 354 10.02 -21.04 1.28
CA SER A 354 8.64 -20.98 0.78
C SER A 354 8.01 -19.58 0.85
N GLY A 355 8.55 -18.70 1.71
CA GLY A 355 7.95 -17.41 2.05
C GLY A 355 6.64 -17.52 2.85
N TYR A 356 6.29 -18.71 3.33
CA TYR A 356 5.10 -18.91 4.16
C TYR A 356 5.33 -18.45 5.60
N SER A 357 4.29 -17.89 6.22
CA SER A 357 4.35 -17.58 7.65
C SER A 357 4.49 -18.86 8.47
N ARG A 358 5.08 -18.76 9.66
CA ARG A 358 5.18 -19.90 10.60
C ARG A 358 3.82 -20.57 10.87
N ASP A 359 2.75 -19.79 10.97
CA ASP A 359 1.38 -20.32 11.16
C ASP A 359 0.86 -21.05 9.91
N THR A 360 1.19 -20.54 8.72
CA THR A 360 0.85 -21.19 7.45
C THR A 360 1.55 -22.54 7.33
N LEU A 361 2.85 -22.61 7.59
CA LEU A 361 3.59 -23.87 7.58
C LEU A 361 3.05 -24.86 8.60
N ARG A 362 2.73 -24.40 9.80
CA ARG A 362 2.09 -25.24 10.82
C ARG A 362 0.78 -25.84 10.31
N LYS A 363 -0.09 -25.04 9.71
CA LYS A 363 -1.37 -25.52 9.16
C LYS A 363 -1.18 -26.51 8.02
N LEU A 364 -0.28 -26.21 7.08
CA LEU A 364 0.04 -27.08 5.95
C LEU A 364 0.58 -28.42 6.43
N TRP A 365 1.53 -28.41 7.37
CA TRP A 365 2.10 -29.63 7.93
C TRP A 365 1.12 -30.43 8.82
N SER A 366 0.27 -29.75 9.59
CA SER A 366 -0.79 -30.43 10.36
C SER A 366 -1.81 -31.12 9.46
N ALA A 367 -2.07 -30.58 8.26
CA ALA A 367 -2.95 -31.16 7.26
C ALA A 367 -2.23 -32.09 6.26
N ARG A 368 -0.97 -32.47 6.51
CA ARG A 368 -0.10 -33.18 5.54
C ARG A 368 -0.68 -34.43 4.90
N LYS A 369 -1.47 -35.21 5.65
CA LYS A 369 -2.14 -36.41 5.11
C LYS A 369 -3.17 -36.10 4.02
N ALA A 370 -3.73 -34.88 4.01
CA ALA A 370 -4.76 -34.45 3.08
C ALA A 370 -4.22 -33.58 1.94
N ASN A 371 -3.11 -32.86 2.13
CA ASN A 371 -2.52 -31.98 1.10
C ASN A 371 -1.22 -32.54 0.49
N GLY A 372 -0.70 -33.67 0.97
CA GLY A 372 0.45 -34.35 0.35
C GLY A 372 1.81 -33.78 0.72
N HIS A 373 1.91 -32.86 1.69
CA HIS A 373 3.21 -32.41 2.19
C HIS A 373 3.98 -33.56 2.90
N PRO A 374 5.32 -33.56 2.83
CA PRO A 374 6.13 -34.65 3.35
C PRO A 374 6.12 -34.71 4.89
N ALA A 375 6.43 -35.90 5.42
CA ALA A 375 6.79 -36.03 6.82
C ALA A 375 8.12 -35.33 7.11
N ASP A 376 8.36 -34.98 8.37
CA ASP A 376 9.66 -34.50 8.81
C ASP A 376 10.64 -35.66 9.03
N ARG A 377 11.93 -35.33 8.94
CA ARG A 377 13.04 -36.16 9.39
C ARG A 377 13.78 -35.41 10.47
N GLU A 378 14.10 -36.07 11.57
CA GLU A 378 14.93 -35.50 12.61
C GLU A 378 16.41 -35.57 12.19
N ILE A 379 17.08 -34.42 12.20
CA ILE A 379 18.51 -34.27 11.93
C ILE A 379 19.09 -33.40 13.04
N ASP A 380 20.05 -33.94 13.79
CA ASP A 380 20.67 -33.30 14.96
C ASP A 380 19.66 -32.78 16.00
N GLY A 381 18.59 -33.54 16.27
CA GLY A 381 17.56 -33.18 17.24
C GLY A 381 16.57 -32.12 16.76
N VAL A 382 16.60 -31.74 15.48
CA VAL A 382 15.72 -30.73 14.88
C VAL A 382 14.95 -31.32 13.70
N MET A 383 13.66 -31.02 13.63
CA MET A 383 12.80 -31.42 12.51
C MET A 383 13.22 -30.69 11.22
N HIS A 384 13.46 -31.47 10.16
CA HIS A 384 13.73 -30.98 8.81
C HIS A 384 12.75 -31.60 7.82
N TRP A 385 12.50 -30.92 6.71
CA TRP A 385 11.67 -31.39 5.61
C TRP A 385 12.48 -31.42 4.32
N ASP A 386 12.26 -32.46 3.51
CA ASP A 386 12.80 -32.51 2.16
C ASP A 386 12.18 -31.36 1.34
N VAL A 387 13.03 -30.45 0.88
CA VAL A 387 12.63 -29.21 0.22
C VAL A 387 11.92 -29.51 -1.10
N GLN A 388 12.39 -30.52 -1.84
CA GLN A 388 11.83 -30.86 -3.15
C GLN A 388 10.46 -31.52 -3.01
N GLU A 389 10.29 -32.41 -2.04
CA GLU A 389 8.99 -33.01 -1.75
C GLU A 389 8.02 -32.00 -1.13
N TRP A 390 8.53 -31.06 -0.33
CA TRP A 390 7.72 -29.99 0.23
C TRP A 390 7.11 -29.10 -0.85
N ASP A 391 7.90 -28.71 -1.85
CA ASP A 391 7.43 -27.93 -2.99
C ASP A 391 6.46 -28.71 -3.88
N ALA A 392 6.62 -30.04 -3.98
CA ALA A 392 5.72 -30.90 -4.74
C ALA A 392 4.33 -31.07 -4.09
N GLY A 393 4.20 -30.87 -2.78
CA GLY A 393 2.95 -30.93 -2.04
C GLY A 393 2.17 -29.60 -1.95
N SER A 394 2.65 -28.53 -2.62
CA SER A 394 2.10 -27.17 -2.55
C SER A 394 0.99 -26.88 -3.57
#